data_AF-A0A6M3KHD5-F1
#
_entry.id   AF-A0A6M3KHD5-F1
#
_cell.length_a   1.000
_cell.length_b   1.000
_cell.length_c   1.000
_cell.angle_alpha   90.00
_cell.angle_beta   90.00
_cell.angle_gamma   90.00
#
_symmetry.space_group_name_H-M   'P 1'
#
loop_
_entity.id
_entity.type
_entity.pdbx_description
1 polymer ?
#
loop_
_entity_poly.entity_id
_entity_poly.type
_entity_poly.pdbx_seq_one_letter_code
_entity_poly.pdbx_strand_id
1 'polypeptide(L)' 'MNVIHDDETGGIMMIPLIVDWGISKTCQIENCEEQTNAIICFNADETPTGKTLHFGICEKHHAEAKASGRFDYKVTV' A
#
# COMPACT_ATOMS: atom_id res chain seq x y z
N MET A 1 6.87 -18.29 15.93
CA MET A 1 6.70 -17.54 14.67
C MET A 1 8.09 -17.18 14.21
N ASN A 2 8.57 -17.78 13.11
CA ASN A 2 9.93 -17.54 12.64
C ASN A 2 9.89 -16.34 11.69
N VAL A 3 10.56 -15.27 12.09
CA VAL A 3 10.75 -14.09 11.24
C VAL A 3 11.86 -14.44 10.24
N ILE A 4 11.53 -14.46 8.95
CA ILE A 4 12.51 -14.67 7.87
C ILE A 4 13.10 -13.30 7.57
N HIS A 5 14.39 -13.12 7.86
CA HIS A 5 15.15 -11.94 7.49
C HIS A 5 15.92 -12.24 6.20
N ASP A 6 15.74 -11.41 5.18
CA ASP A 6 16.56 -11.45 3.97
C ASP A 6 17.69 -10.44 4.11
N ASP A 7 18.79 -10.89 4.70
CA ASP A 7 19.99 -10.09 4.92
C ASP A 7 20.82 -9.91 3.63
N GLU A 8 20.50 -10.65 2.56
CA GLU A 8 21.25 -10.68 1.30
C GLU A 8 20.79 -9.56 0.35
N THR A 9 19.49 -9.26 0.32
CA THR A 9 18.92 -8.14 -0.47
C THR A 9 18.76 -6.84 0.33
N GLY A 10 19.17 -6.83 1.61
CA GLY A 10 19.02 -5.66 2.49
C GLY A 10 17.59 -5.48 3.00
N GLY A 11 16.83 -6.58 3.18
CA GLY A 11 15.47 -6.56 3.72
C GLY A 11 14.37 -6.39 2.67
N ILE A 12 14.67 -6.50 1.38
CA ILE A 12 13.66 -6.43 0.32
C ILE A 12 13.05 -7.82 0.13
N MET A 13 12.05 -8.13 0.96
CA MET A 13 11.23 -9.32 0.75
C MET A 13 10.38 -9.14 -0.52
N MET A 14 10.83 -9.70 -1.64
CA MET A 14 10.02 -9.78 -2.86
C MET A 14 9.05 -10.95 -2.72
N ILE A 15 7.80 -10.67 -2.36
CA ILE A 15 6.72 -11.64 -2.48
C ILE A 15 6.22 -11.55 -3.93
N PRO A 16 6.49 -12.53 -4.81
CA PRO A 16 5.92 -12.54 -6.14
C PRO A 16 4.40 -12.64 -5.99
N LEU A 17 3.71 -11.54 -6.27
CA LEU A 17 2.26 -11.55 -6.35
C LEU A 17 1.91 -12.37 -7.59
N ILE A 18 1.35 -13.56 -7.39
CA ILE A 18 0.77 -14.40 -8.47
C ILE A 18 -0.39 -13.67 -9.16
N VAL A 19 -0.89 -12.59 -8.53
CA VAL A 19 -2.00 -11.77 -8.99
C VAL A 19 -1.49 -10.36 -9.24
N ASP A 20 -1.69 -9.86 -10.46
CA ASP A 20 -1.52 -8.43 -10.76
C ASP A 20 -2.74 -7.66 -10.23
N TRP A 21 -2.52 -6.78 -9.27
CA TRP A 21 -3.55 -5.92 -8.68
C TRP A 21 -3.68 -4.57 -9.39
N GLY A 22 -2.89 -4.31 -10.44
CA GLY A 22 -2.93 -3.05 -11.18
C GLY A 22 -2.48 -1.84 -10.36
N ILE A 23 -1.64 -2.06 -9.35
CA ILE A 23 -1.19 -1.01 -8.43
C ILE A 23 -0.19 -0.10 -9.13
N SER A 24 -0.40 1.22 -9.01
CA SER A 24 0.53 2.21 -9.54
C SER A 24 1.90 2.13 -8.87
N LYS A 25 2.96 2.30 -9.66
CA LYS A 25 4.34 2.42 -9.14
C LYS A 25 4.57 3.72 -8.38
N THR A 26 3.71 4.71 -8.60
CA THR A 26 3.70 6.00 -7.90
C THR A 26 2.57 6.02 -6.88
N CYS A 27 2.84 6.58 -5.71
CA CYS A 27 1.90 6.77 -4.63
C CYS A 27 0.59 7.38 -5.16
N GLN A 28 -0.53 6.75 -4.82
CA GLN A 28 -1.86 7.14 -5.29
C GLN A 28 -2.53 8.17 -4.38
N ILE A 29 -1.76 8.89 -3.57
CA ILE A 29 -2.25 10.05 -2.82
C ILE A 29 -2.09 11.29 -3.69
N GLU A 30 -3.11 12.14 -3.71
CA GLU A 30 -3.13 13.33 -4.56
C GLU A 30 -1.89 14.21 -4.32
N ASN A 31 -1.25 14.64 -5.41
CA ASN A 31 -0.01 15.43 -5.40
C ASN A 31 1.21 14.73 -4.77
N CYS A 32 1.26 13.40 -4.76
CA CYS A 32 2.44 12.65 -4.35
C CYS A 32 3.11 11.96 -5.55
N GLU A 33 4.43 12.13 -5.67
CA GLU A 33 5.24 11.53 -6.75
C GLU A 33 6.18 10.42 -6.25
N GLU A 34 6.11 10.10 -4.95
CA GLU A 34 6.95 9.09 -4.32
C GLU A 34 6.63 7.68 -4.80
N GLN A 35 7.62 6.79 -4.74
CA GLN A 35 7.44 5.39 -5.12
C GLN A 35 6.50 4.66 -4.14
N THR A 36 5.58 3.88 -4.69
CA THR A 36 4.73 2.95 -3.92
C THR A 36 5.60 1.89 -3.26
N ASN A 37 5.39 1.68 -1.97
CA ASN A 37 6.04 0.61 -1.20
C ASN A 37 5.09 -0.11 -0.23
N ALA A 38 3.89 0.42 -0.02
CA ALA A 38 2.83 -0.22 0.73
C ALA A 38 1.58 -0.34 -0.13
N ILE A 39 0.85 -1.44 0.03
CA ILE A 39 -0.45 -1.66 -0.62
C ILE A 39 -1.52 -1.59 0.45
N ILE A 40 -2.56 -0.81 0.20
CA ILE A 40 -3.75 -0.75 1.04
C ILE A 40 -4.85 -1.55 0.37
N CYS A 41 -5.45 -2.47 1.12
CA CYS A 41 -6.51 -3.35 0.66
C CYS A 41 -7.79 -3.09 1.43
N PHE A 42 -8.85 -2.70 0.73
CA PHE A 42 -10.19 -2.59 1.27
C PHE A 42 -11.08 -3.67 0.67
N ASN A 43 -11.77 -4.39 1.55
CA ASN A 43 -12.85 -5.29 1.16
C ASN A 43 -14.07 -4.49 0.68
N ALA A 44 -14.99 -5.17 0.00
CA ALA A 44 -16.15 -4.53 -0.60
C ALA A 44 -17.08 -3.84 0.43
N ASP A 45 -17.16 -4.36 1.66
CA ASP A 45 -17.90 -3.80 2.78
C ASP A 45 -17.24 -2.58 3.43
N GLU A 46 -15.96 -2.34 3.13
CA GLU A 46 -15.17 -1.23 3.65
C GLU A 46 -15.14 -0.03 2.68
N THR A 47 -15.69 -0.17 1.47
CA THR A 47 -15.69 0.91 0.46
C THR A 47 -17.07 1.52 0.24
N PRO A 48 -17.15 2.84 -0.07
CA PRO A 48 -18.42 3.48 -0.41
C PRO A 48 -19.08 2.94 -1.69
N THR A 49 -18.32 2.23 -2.53
CA THR A 49 -18.78 1.71 -3.83
C THR A 49 -19.31 0.29 -3.75
N GLY A 50 -19.15 -0.41 -2.61
CA GLY A 50 -19.52 -1.81 -2.47
C GLY A 50 -18.63 -2.76 -3.28
N LYS A 51 -17.42 -2.32 -3.67
CA LYS A 51 -16.45 -3.10 -4.45
C LYS A 51 -15.10 -3.10 -3.76
N THR A 52 -14.34 -4.18 -3.90
CA THR A 52 -12.96 -4.25 -3.42
C THR A 52 -12.13 -3.13 -4.06
N LEU A 53 -11.30 -2.47 -3.26
CA LEU A 53 -10.41 -1.41 -3.72
C LEU A 53 -9.01 -1.68 -3.20
N HIS A 54 -8.04 -1.68 -4.10
CA HIS A 54 -6.63 -1.80 -3.79
C HIS A 54 -5.89 -0.62 -4.40
N PHE A 55 -5.00 0.01 -3.64
CA PHE A 55 -4.14 1.07 -4.18
C PHE A 55 -2.80 1.12 -3.43
N GLY A 56 -1.81 1.72 -4.06
CA GLY A 56 -0.45 1.85 -3.57
C GLY A 56 -0.17 3.20 -2.92
N ILE A 57 0.56 3.20 -1.82
CA ILE A 57 1.08 4.42 -1.17
C ILE A 57 2.57 4.30 -0.85
N CYS A 58 3.22 5.43 -0.60
CA CYS A 58 4.61 5.49 -0.13
C CYS A 58 4.73 5.36 1.40
N GLU A 59 5.95 5.11 1.89
CA GLU A 59 6.19 4.77 3.31
C GLU A 59 5.86 5.94 4.22
N LYS A 60 6.07 7.17 3.75
CA LYS A 60 5.73 8.38 4.49
C LYS A 60 4.23 8.40 4.85
N HIS A 61 3.37 8.24 3.86
CA HIS A 61 1.92 8.27 4.09
C HIS A 61 1.43 7.03 4.85
N HIS A 62 2.07 5.87 4.64
CA HIS A 62 1.81 4.69 5.45
C HIS A 62 2.12 4.95 6.95
N ALA A 63 3.28 5.54 7.25
CA ALA A 63 3.67 5.87 8.62
C ALA A 63 2.75 6.92 9.26
N GLU A 64 2.34 7.95 8.52
CA GLU A 64 1.38 8.96 8.97
C GLU A 64 -0.01 8.36 9.26
N ALA A 65 -0.52 7.51 8.37
CA ALA A 65 -1.79 6.80 8.58
C ALA A 65 -1.74 5.90 9.81
N LYS A 66 -0.62 5.17 9.98
CA LYS A 66 -0.40 4.29 11.14
C LYS A 66 -0.33 5.08 12.44
N ALA A 67 0.37 6.22 12.45
CA ALA A 67 0.51 7.07 13.64
C ALA A 67 -0.82 7.72 14.05
N SER A 68 -1.65 8.11 13.07
CA SER A 68 -2.96 8.71 13.32
C SER A 68 -4.06 7.67 13.60
N GLY A 69 -3.84 6.41 13.22
CA GLY A 69 -4.86 5.36 13.25
C GLY A 69 -6.00 5.60 12.27
N ARG A 70 -5.80 6.46 11.27
CA ARG A 70 -6.81 6.88 10.29
C ARG A 70 -6.22 6.97 8.90
N PHE A 71 -7.06 6.77 7.89
CA PHE A 71 -6.68 6.96 6.49
C PHE A 71 -7.49 8.12 5.91
N ASP A 72 -7.00 9.35 6.12
CA ASP A 72 -7.67 10.59 5.75
C ASP A 72 -6.97 11.26 4.55
N TYR A 73 -6.80 10.53 3.45
CA TYR A 73 -6.17 11.03 2.22
C TYR A 73 -7.14 11.09 1.06
N LYS A 74 -6.95 12.08 0.20
CA LYS A 74 -7.55 12.07 -1.13
C LYS A 74 -6.68 11.23 -2.06
N VAL A 75 -7.29 10.22 -2.66
CA VAL A 75 -6.60 9.27 -3.53
C VAL A 75 -6.89 9.55 -5.01
N THR A 76 -5.87 9.40 -5.85
CA THR A 76 -5.96 9.35 -7.31
C THR A 76 -6.03 7.89 -7.74
N VAL A 77 -7.23 7.48 -8.17
CA VAL A 77 -7.53 6.12 -8.65
C VAL A 77 -7.56 6.09 -10.17
#